data_AF-A0A8J6CAY0-F1
#
_entry.id   AF-A0A8J6CAY0-F1
#
_cell.length_a   1.000
_cell.length_b   1.000
_cell.length_c   1.000
_cell.angle_alpha   90.00
_cell.angle_beta   90.00
_cell.angle_gamma   90.00
#
_symmetry.space_group_name_H-M   'P 1'
#
loop_
_entity.id
_entity.type
_entity.pdbx_description
1 polymer ?
#
loop_
_entity_poly.entity_id
_entity_poly.type
_entity_poly.pdbx_seq_one_letter_code
_entity_poly.pdbx_strand_id
1 'polypeptide(L)'
;MRATPGVPGLPRYATPREMLDAMEAATRELPPDGCLRNWIGVVEQMDASAIVVETDLFPADALAFYTFHNLAGAVAAPPELLPRMDELRAQYYAAARGGGQGDYRAGIAAKVADVVACLQAHPGSKRAVLSIPFSSGRGSHEVRHGDTDEAKCLRELHFYIDAGDDRLHCSAFMRAQATSIFPKNIHLIGTLLGAIAQQLGLAPGTYVHFVTTLVHGR
;
A
#
# COMPACT_ATOMS: atom_id res chain seq x y z
N MET A 1 -7.66 -20.89 -25.05
CA MET A 1 -7.21 -19.51 -24.74
C MET A 1 -7.70 -19.22 -23.32
N ARG A 2 -6.84 -19.31 -22.30
CA ARG A 2 -7.24 -18.98 -20.92
C ARG A 2 -7.34 -17.46 -20.87
N ALA A 3 -8.52 -16.92 -20.53
CA ALA A 3 -8.68 -15.50 -20.29
C ALA A 3 -7.72 -15.10 -19.17
N THR A 4 -6.93 -14.04 -19.40
CA THR A 4 -6.11 -13.47 -18.33
C THR A 4 -7.06 -13.04 -17.21
N PRO A 5 -6.94 -13.56 -15.98
CA PRO A 5 -7.74 -13.09 -14.87
C PRO A 5 -7.49 -11.59 -14.70
N GLY A 6 -8.54 -10.80 -14.82
CA GLY A 6 -8.45 -9.35 -14.75
C GLY A 6 -9.84 -8.73 -14.69
N VAL A 7 -10.00 -7.69 -13.88
CA VAL A 7 -11.25 -6.93 -13.80
C VAL A 7 -11.45 -6.19 -15.14
N PRO A 8 -12.45 -6.54 -15.95
CA PRO A 8 -12.63 -5.93 -17.26
C PRO A 8 -12.92 -4.43 -17.14
N GLY A 9 -12.34 -3.62 -18.02
CA GLY A 9 -12.69 -2.21 -18.17
C GLY A 9 -12.02 -1.22 -17.20
N LEU A 10 -11.15 -1.67 -16.29
CA LEU A 10 -10.36 -0.75 -15.47
C LEU A 10 -9.07 -0.31 -16.20
N PRO A 11 -8.60 0.94 -16.00
CA PRO A 11 -7.27 1.37 -16.46
C PRO A 11 -6.17 0.46 -15.91
N ARG A 12 -5.26 0.04 -16.78
CA ARG A 12 -4.15 -0.86 -16.45
C ARG A 12 -2.82 -0.17 -16.74
N TYR A 13 -1.88 -0.40 -15.84
CA TYR A 13 -0.53 0.15 -15.87
C TYR A 13 0.44 -1.01 -15.70
N ALA A 14 1.45 -1.10 -16.55
CA ALA A 14 2.42 -2.18 -16.46
C ALA A 14 3.16 -2.11 -15.11
N THR A 15 3.50 -0.89 -14.67
CA THR A 15 4.29 -0.65 -13.45
C THR A 15 3.68 0.41 -12.54
N PRO A 16 4.08 0.44 -11.25
CA PRO A 16 3.79 1.56 -10.35
C PRO A 16 4.18 2.94 -10.89
N ARG A 17 5.29 3.04 -11.63
CA ARG A 17 5.73 4.30 -12.25
C ARG A 17 4.68 4.83 -13.23
N GLU A 18 4.21 3.98 -14.15
CA GLU A 18 3.20 4.39 -15.14
C GLU A 18 1.89 4.82 -14.47
N MET A 19 1.51 4.15 -13.38
CA MET A 19 0.35 4.55 -12.59
C MET A 19 0.56 5.93 -11.95
N LEU A 20 1.73 6.19 -11.38
CA LEU A 20 2.06 7.50 -10.81
C LEU A 20 1.99 8.60 -11.87
N ASP A 21 2.61 8.39 -13.04
CA ASP A 21 2.62 9.36 -14.12
C ASP A 21 1.18 9.70 -14.58
N ALA A 22 0.30 8.69 -14.63
CA ALA A 22 -1.11 8.89 -14.96
C ALA A 22 -1.88 9.65 -13.86
N MET A 23 -1.60 9.37 -12.58
CA MET A 23 -2.18 10.13 -11.47
C MET A 23 -1.74 11.59 -11.51
N GLU A 24 -0.45 11.85 -11.76
CA GLU A 24 0.10 13.19 -11.87
C GLU A 24 -0.50 13.95 -13.04
N ALA A 25 -0.58 13.33 -14.22
CA ALA A 25 -1.22 13.93 -15.39
C ALA A 25 -2.70 14.27 -15.11
N ALA A 26 -3.43 13.38 -14.44
CA ALA A 26 -4.85 13.59 -14.12
C ALA A 26 -5.08 14.67 -13.06
N THR A 27 -4.08 14.97 -12.23
CA THR A 27 -4.21 15.92 -11.11
C THR A 27 -3.50 17.26 -11.31
N ARG A 28 -2.61 17.37 -12.30
CA ARG A 28 -1.74 18.55 -12.54
C ARG A 28 -2.52 19.85 -12.72
N GLU A 29 -3.62 19.80 -13.48
CA GLU A 29 -4.40 20.97 -13.85
C GLU A 29 -5.58 21.23 -12.88
N LEU A 30 -5.62 20.50 -11.76
CA LEU A 30 -6.64 20.74 -10.74
C LEU A 30 -6.35 22.07 -10.03
N PRO A 31 -7.40 22.80 -9.58
CA PRO A 31 -7.20 23.96 -8.71
C PRO A 31 -6.52 23.54 -7.40
N PRO A 32 -5.97 24.48 -6.60
CA PRO A 32 -5.26 24.18 -5.35
C PRO A 32 -6.02 23.27 -4.36
N ASP A 33 -7.35 23.39 -4.30
CA ASP A 33 -8.23 22.55 -3.46
C ASP A 33 -8.97 21.46 -4.26
N GLY A 34 -8.59 21.27 -5.52
CA GLY A 34 -9.18 20.31 -6.43
C GLY A 34 -8.83 18.87 -6.07
N CYS A 35 -9.77 17.97 -6.36
CA CYS A 35 -9.55 16.54 -6.22
C CYS A 35 -10.31 15.75 -7.29
N LEU A 36 -9.80 14.57 -7.63
CA LEU A 36 -10.54 13.56 -8.36
C LEU A 36 -11.20 12.61 -7.36
N ARG A 37 -12.46 12.27 -7.61
CA ARG A 37 -13.22 11.32 -6.79
C ARG A 37 -13.21 9.94 -7.42
N ASN A 38 -13.05 8.91 -6.59
CA ASN A 38 -13.16 7.50 -6.98
C ASN A 38 -12.22 7.12 -8.14
N TRP A 39 -10.95 7.49 -8.03
CA TRP A 39 -9.91 7.09 -8.98
C TRP A 39 -9.57 5.60 -8.77
N ILE A 40 -9.43 4.85 -9.87
CA ILE A 40 -9.15 3.41 -9.84
C ILE A 40 -8.13 3.08 -10.92
N GLY A 41 -7.15 2.24 -10.59
CA GLY A 41 -6.21 1.68 -11.55
C GLY A 41 -5.67 0.32 -11.11
N VAL A 42 -5.18 -0.45 -12.08
CA VAL A 42 -4.55 -1.76 -11.85
C VAL A 42 -3.08 -1.71 -12.24
N VAL A 43 -2.19 -2.07 -11.33
CA VAL A 43 -0.78 -2.34 -11.60
C VAL A 43 -0.60 -3.82 -11.91
N GLU A 44 0.10 -4.15 -12.99
CA GLU A 44 0.36 -5.53 -13.40
C GLU A 44 1.61 -6.14 -12.74
N GLN A 45 2.68 -5.34 -12.58
CA GLN A 45 3.94 -5.80 -12.01
C GLN A 45 4.15 -5.23 -10.60
N MET A 46 4.19 -6.14 -9.62
CA MET A 46 4.34 -5.83 -8.19
C MET A 46 5.54 -6.56 -7.56
N ASP A 47 6.51 -6.96 -8.37
CA ASP A 47 7.77 -7.52 -7.87
C ASP A 47 8.63 -6.45 -7.17
N ALA A 48 9.65 -6.91 -6.44
CA ALA A 48 10.49 -6.05 -5.61
C ALA A 48 11.19 -4.91 -6.38
N SER A 49 11.47 -5.09 -7.67
CA SER A 49 12.10 -4.05 -8.48
C SER A 49 11.09 -3.01 -8.98
N ALA A 50 9.89 -3.46 -9.37
CA ALA A 50 8.85 -2.58 -9.89
C ALA A 50 8.28 -1.61 -8.83
N ILE A 51 8.28 -2.00 -7.56
CA ILE A 51 7.69 -1.21 -6.47
C ILE A 51 8.59 -0.09 -5.95
N VAL A 52 9.84 -0.02 -6.40
CA VAL A 52 10.80 1.04 -6.05
C VAL A 52 10.62 2.21 -7.02
N VAL A 53 9.72 3.13 -6.66
CA VAL A 53 9.42 4.33 -7.45
C VAL A 53 10.10 5.54 -6.83
N GLU A 54 11.33 5.82 -7.23
CA GLU A 54 12.08 6.93 -6.64
C GLU A 54 11.58 8.30 -7.12
N THR A 55 11.58 9.26 -6.19
CA THR A 55 11.32 10.68 -6.43
C THR A 55 12.23 11.50 -5.52
N ASP A 56 12.36 12.82 -5.74
CA ASP A 56 13.10 13.69 -4.83
C ASP A 56 12.56 13.63 -3.39
N LEU A 57 11.24 13.45 -3.26
CA LEU A 57 10.56 13.29 -1.97
C LEU A 57 10.66 11.86 -1.41
N PHE A 58 11.01 10.86 -2.21
CA PHE A 58 11.15 9.47 -1.78
C PHE A 58 12.28 8.77 -2.54
N PRO A 59 13.55 9.04 -2.16
CA PRO A 59 14.67 8.20 -2.57
C PRO A 59 14.52 6.79 -1.97
N ALA A 60 15.23 5.81 -2.52
CA ALA A 60 15.15 4.40 -2.09
C ALA A 60 15.29 4.21 -0.57
N ASP A 61 16.24 4.88 0.07
CA ASP A 61 16.43 4.79 1.53
C ASP A 61 15.20 5.29 2.32
N ALA A 62 14.52 6.35 1.84
CA ALA A 62 13.31 6.84 2.48
C ALA A 62 12.15 5.85 2.32
N LEU A 63 12.00 5.26 1.13
CA LEU A 63 11.01 4.21 0.88
C LEU A 63 11.23 3.00 1.81
N ALA A 64 12.48 2.53 1.90
CA ALA A 64 12.87 1.43 2.77
C ALA A 64 12.58 1.75 4.24
N PHE A 65 13.03 2.91 4.72
CA PHE A 65 12.78 3.35 6.10
C PHE A 65 11.28 3.34 6.44
N TYR A 66 10.43 4.02 5.65
CA TYR A 66 9.00 4.10 5.95
C TYR A 66 8.32 2.73 5.90
N THR A 67 8.68 1.87 4.96
CA THR A 67 8.12 0.52 4.85
C THR A 67 8.49 -0.34 6.06
N PHE A 68 9.77 -0.48 6.36
CA PHE A 68 10.22 -1.39 7.42
C PHE A 68 9.96 -0.83 8.82
N HIS A 69 9.88 0.49 8.98
CA HIS A 69 9.35 1.09 10.18
C HIS A 69 7.90 0.67 10.43
N ASN A 70 7.04 0.74 9.41
CA ASN A 70 5.61 0.44 9.55
C ASN A 70 5.27 -1.05 9.57
N LEU A 71 6.09 -1.89 8.95
CA LEU A 71 5.92 -3.34 8.90
C LEU A 71 6.78 -4.07 9.95
N ALA A 72 7.32 -3.35 10.93
CA ALA A 72 8.19 -3.94 11.94
C ALA A 72 7.51 -5.14 12.64
N GLY A 73 8.20 -6.28 12.65
CA GLY A 73 7.69 -7.54 13.20
C GLY A 73 6.74 -8.33 12.28
N ALA A 74 6.21 -7.74 11.21
CA ALA A 74 5.47 -8.45 10.17
C ALA A 74 6.37 -8.88 9.00
N VAL A 75 7.33 -8.03 8.63
CA VAL A 75 8.29 -8.28 7.56
C VAL A 75 9.69 -7.99 8.07
N ALA A 76 10.63 -8.91 7.84
CA ALA A 76 12.02 -8.70 8.20
C ALA A 76 12.62 -7.58 7.35
N ALA A 77 13.27 -6.61 8.02
CA ALA A 77 14.07 -5.62 7.33
C ALA A 77 15.34 -6.26 6.76
N PRO A 78 15.86 -5.79 5.61
CA PRO A 78 17.15 -6.22 5.09
C PRO A 78 18.24 -5.99 6.14
N PRO A 79 19.18 -6.94 6.35
CA PRO A 79 20.22 -6.83 7.38
C PRO A 79 21.06 -5.56 7.30
N GLU A 80 21.31 -5.06 6.09
CA GLU A 80 22.05 -3.83 5.81
C GLU A 80 21.28 -2.56 6.21
N LEU A 81 19.96 -2.63 6.34
CA LEU A 81 19.11 -1.51 6.70
C LEU A 81 19.07 -1.30 8.22
N LEU A 82 19.13 -2.38 9.00
CA LEU A 82 18.96 -2.36 10.46
C LEU A 82 19.91 -1.37 11.18
N PRO A 83 21.23 -1.33 10.88
CA PRO A 83 22.14 -0.40 11.54
C PRO A 83 21.87 1.08 11.22
N ARG A 84 21.18 1.35 10.10
CA ARG A 84 20.91 2.70 9.60
C ARG A 84 19.55 3.24 10.05
N MET A 85 18.72 2.45 10.74
CA MET A 85 17.33 2.85 11.01
C MET A 85 17.17 4.13 11.82
N ASP A 86 18.02 4.38 12.81
CA ASP A 86 17.95 5.60 13.60
C ASP A 86 18.42 6.84 12.81
N GLU A 87 19.44 6.68 11.97
CA GLU A 87 19.92 7.72 11.05
C GLU A 87 18.83 8.07 10.03
N LEU A 88 18.26 7.07 9.36
CA LEU A 88 17.19 7.27 8.38
C LEU A 88 15.94 7.86 9.01
N ARG A 89 15.63 7.50 10.27
CA ARG A 89 14.55 8.11 11.04
C ARG A 89 14.81 9.60 11.24
N ALA A 90 16.00 9.98 11.70
CA ALA A 90 16.35 11.37 11.90
C ALA A 90 16.29 12.18 10.59
N GLN A 91 16.64 11.54 9.47
CA GLN A 91 16.67 12.19 8.16
C GLN A 91 15.30 12.31 7.49
N TYR A 92 14.46 11.26 7.54
CA TYR A 92 13.26 11.16 6.70
C TYR A 92 11.94 11.24 7.45
N TYR A 93 11.92 11.09 8.76
CA TYR A 93 10.68 11.11 9.55
C TYR A 93 10.17 12.54 9.76
N ALA A 94 9.53 13.09 8.72
CA ALA A 94 9.06 14.47 8.66
C ALA A 94 7.62 14.56 8.14
N ALA A 95 6.89 15.60 8.54
CA ALA A 95 5.48 15.81 8.18
C ALA A 95 5.23 15.83 6.66
N ALA A 96 6.13 16.44 5.88
CA ALA A 96 6.05 16.49 4.41
C ALA A 96 6.06 15.10 3.73
N ARG A 97 6.53 14.06 4.43
CA ARG A 97 6.56 12.67 3.97
C ARG A 97 5.47 11.81 4.63
N GLY A 98 4.53 12.48 5.31
CA GLY A 98 3.45 11.88 6.10
C GLY A 98 3.77 11.76 7.60
N GLY A 99 5.03 11.92 8.04
CA GLY A 99 5.40 11.92 9.46
C GLY A 99 4.76 10.78 10.25
N GLY A 100 4.07 11.12 11.36
CA GLY A 100 3.29 10.18 12.17
C GLY A 100 1.91 9.79 11.61
N GLN A 101 1.46 10.42 10.53
CA GLN A 101 0.26 10.01 9.82
C GLN A 101 0.55 8.69 9.09
N GLY A 102 0.02 7.59 9.63
CA GLY A 102 0.21 6.26 9.07
C GLY A 102 1.13 5.35 9.86
N ASP A 103 1.21 5.48 11.19
CA ASP A 103 1.68 4.37 12.01
C ASP A 103 0.75 3.16 11.83
N TYR A 104 1.24 2.18 11.07
CA TYR A 104 0.52 0.94 10.78
C TYR A 104 0.93 -0.21 11.70
N ARG A 105 1.89 0.00 12.61
CA ARG A 105 2.57 -1.07 13.36
C ARG A 105 1.64 -1.82 14.30
N ALA A 106 0.62 -1.15 14.83
CA ALA A 106 -0.30 -1.72 15.80
C ALA A 106 -1.00 -2.98 15.24
N GLY A 107 -0.58 -4.15 15.74
CA GLY A 107 -1.13 -5.45 15.39
C GLY A 107 -0.82 -5.92 13.96
N ILE A 108 0.12 -5.29 13.25
CA ILE A 108 0.39 -5.62 11.84
C ILE A 108 0.87 -7.06 11.66
N ALA A 109 1.78 -7.53 12.52
CA ALA A 109 2.31 -8.90 12.47
C ALA A 109 1.20 -9.96 12.64
N ALA A 110 0.32 -9.77 13.63
CA ALA A 110 -0.81 -10.67 13.88
C ALA A 110 -1.79 -10.69 12.70
N LYS A 111 -2.07 -9.53 12.09
CA LYS A 111 -2.96 -9.44 10.92
C LYS A 111 -2.38 -10.11 9.68
N VAL A 112 -1.08 -9.96 9.45
CA VAL A 112 -0.38 -10.65 8.36
C VAL A 112 -0.46 -12.16 8.56
N ALA A 113 -0.19 -12.64 9.77
CA ALA A 113 -0.31 -14.07 10.10
C ALA A 113 -1.75 -14.58 9.89
N ASP A 114 -2.77 -13.81 10.27
CA ASP A 114 -4.18 -14.16 10.07
C ASP A 114 -4.57 -14.24 8.58
N VAL A 115 -4.11 -13.29 7.76
CA VAL A 115 -4.31 -13.32 6.29
C VAL A 115 -3.67 -14.58 5.69
N VAL A 116 -2.42 -14.88 6.06
CA VAL A 116 -1.71 -16.08 5.58
C VAL A 116 -2.47 -17.33 5.99
N ALA A 117 -2.83 -17.47 7.27
CA ALA A 117 -3.58 -18.62 7.77
C ALA A 117 -4.93 -18.78 7.06
N CYS A 118 -5.64 -17.68 6.82
CA CYS A 118 -6.90 -17.65 6.10
C CYS A 118 -6.76 -18.20 4.67
N LEU A 119 -5.75 -17.74 3.92
CA LEU A 119 -5.52 -18.15 2.54
C LEU A 119 -4.94 -19.57 2.43
N GLN A 120 -4.14 -20.02 3.39
CA GLN A 120 -3.68 -21.41 3.46
C GLN A 120 -4.85 -22.37 3.69
N ALA A 121 -5.76 -22.04 4.61
CA ALA A 121 -6.94 -22.86 4.88
C ALA A 121 -7.97 -22.78 3.75
N HIS A 122 -8.14 -21.59 3.17
CA HIS A 122 -9.18 -21.28 2.20
C HIS A 122 -8.66 -20.34 1.10
N PRO A 123 -8.01 -20.87 0.04
CA PRO A 123 -7.42 -20.04 -1.02
C PRO A 123 -8.41 -19.09 -1.73
N GLY A 124 -9.69 -19.49 -1.83
CA GLY A 124 -10.77 -18.66 -2.38
C GLY A 124 -11.49 -17.77 -1.36
N SER A 125 -10.88 -17.52 -0.19
CA SER A 125 -11.49 -16.73 0.88
C SER A 125 -11.72 -15.28 0.45
N LYS A 126 -12.92 -14.77 0.71
CA LYS A 126 -13.27 -13.35 0.57
C LYS A 126 -12.97 -12.54 1.83
N ARG A 127 -12.33 -13.15 2.84
CA ARG A 127 -12.12 -12.59 4.18
C ARG A 127 -10.65 -12.32 4.50
N ALA A 128 -9.73 -12.62 3.56
CA ALA A 128 -8.32 -12.33 3.71
C ALA A 128 -8.07 -10.81 3.55
N VAL A 129 -8.42 -10.05 4.59
CA VAL A 129 -8.41 -8.59 4.58
C VAL A 129 -7.55 -8.06 5.72
N LEU A 130 -6.55 -7.24 5.38
CA LEU A 130 -5.79 -6.46 6.35
C LEU A 130 -6.46 -5.10 6.51
N SER A 131 -7.18 -4.93 7.62
CA SER A 131 -7.79 -3.65 7.99
C SER A 131 -6.82 -2.79 8.80
N ILE A 132 -6.63 -1.54 8.39
CA ILE A 132 -5.85 -0.56 9.14
C ILE A 132 -6.66 -0.11 10.36
N PRO A 133 -6.13 -0.27 11.59
CA PRO A 133 -6.87 0.05 12.79
C PRO A 133 -6.95 1.56 12.99
N PHE A 134 -8.04 1.99 13.61
CA PHE A 134 -8.10 3.32 14.21
C PHE A 134 -7.04 3.43 15.31
N SER A 135 -6.38 4.58 15.37
CA SER A 135 -5.15 4.82 16.16
C SER A 135 -5.32 4.62 17.66
N SER A 136 -6.55 4.63 18.15
CA SER A 136 -6.87 4.58 19.57
C SER A 136 -7.34 3.21 20.09
N GLY A 137 -7.26 2.14 19.28
CA GLY A 137 -7.83 0.83 19.66
C GLY A 137 -9.35 0.83 19.80
N ARG A 138 -9.98 1.92 19.35
CA ARG A 138 -11.41 2.17 19.45
C ARG A 138 -12.17 1.58 18.28
N GLY A 139 -13.46 1.33 18.49
CA GLY A 139 -14.38 0.99 17.41
C GLY A 139 -14.65 2.17 16.48
N SER A 140 -15.25 1.90 15.32
CA SER A 140 -15.65 2.93 14.35
C SER A 140 -16.56 4.02 14.94
N HIS A 141 -17.34 3.69 15.97
CA HIS A 141 -18.26 4.59 16.65
C HIS A 141 -17.58 5.69 17.48
N GLU A 142 -16.30 5.54 17.82
CA GLU A 142 -15.57 6.52 18.65
C GLU A 142 -14.56 7.35 17.84
N VAL A 143 -14.54 7.18 16.53
CA VAL A 143 -13.64 7.91 15.62
C VAL A 143 -13.97 9.39 15.69
N ARG A 144 -12.95 10.21 15.94
CA ARG A 144 -13.07 11.67 15.95
C ARG A 144 -12.46 12.21 14.66
N HIS A 145 -13.28 12.79 13.79
CA HIS A 145 -12.80 13.28 12.49
C HIS A 145 -11.85 14.49 12.56
N GLY A 146 -11.77 15.16 13.72
CA GLY A 146 -10.76 16.20 13.98
C GLY A 146 -9.40 15.66 14.45
N ASP A 147 -9.29 14.36 14.72
CA ASP A 147 -8.04 13.72 15.11
C ASP A 147 -7.19 13.40 13.88
N THR A 148 -6.03 14.05 13.77
CA THR A 148 -5.11 13.84 12.65
C THR A 148 -4.42 12.49 12.69
N ASP A 149 -4.38 11.82 13.84
CA ASP A 149 -3.84 10.46 13.94
C ASP A 149 -4.76 9.45 13.24
N GLU A 150 -6.06 9.77 13.12
CA GLU A 150 -7.05 8.97 12.39
C GLU A 150 -7.06 9.27 10.88
N ALA A 151 -6.23 10.21 10.41
CA ALA A 151 -6.16 10.63 9.01
C ALA A 151 -5.45 9.62 8.07
N LYS A 152 -5.30 8.35 8.48
CA LYS A 152 -4.68 7.28 7.68
C LYS A 152 -5.34 7.16 6.31
N CYS A 153 -4.49 7.19 5.28
CA CYS A 153 -4.92 7.17 3.88
C CYS A 153 -5.34 5.76 3.45
N LEU A 154 -4.51 4.75 3.73
CA LEU A 154 -4.84 3.35 3.52
C LEU A 154 -5.82 2.87 4.60
N ARG A 155 -6.90 2.21 4.18
CA ARG A 155 -7.92 1.66 5.08
C ARG A 155 -7.94 0.15 5.08
N GLU A 156 -7.87 -0.46 3.91
CA GLU A 156 -7.99 -1.92 3.76
C GLU A 156 -7.13 -2.43 2.61
N LEU A 157 -6.60 -3.63 2.78
CA LEU A 157 -5.96 -4.43 1.74
C LEU A 157 -6.67 -5.78 1.66
N HIS A 158 -7.19 -6.11 0.50
CA HIS A 158 -7.93 -7.34 0.23
C HIS A 158 -7.04 -8.26 -0.60
N PHE A 159 -6.64 -9.38 -0.02
CA PHE A 159 -5.77 -10.37 -0.67
C PHE A 159 -6.61 -11.50 -1.24
N TYR A 160 -6.27 -11.96 -2.44
CA TYR A 160 -7.02 -13.03 -3.09
C TYR A 160 -6.15 -13.80 -4.08
N ILE A 161 -6.54 -15.05 -4.33
CA ILE A 161 -5.94 -15.95 -5.32
C ILE A 161 -7.06 -16.30 -6.29
N ASP A 162 -6.90 -15.98 -7.57
CA ASP A 162 -7.89 -16.34 -8.59
C ASP A 162 -7.81 -17.83 -8.93
N ALA A 163 -8.94 -18.41 -9.35
CA ALA A 163 -9.02 -19.84 -9.64
C ALA A 163 -8.06 -20.24 -10.77
N GLY A 164 -7.04 -21.06 -10.43
CA GLY A 164 -6.04 -21.53 -11.37
C GLY A 164 -4.90 -20.55 -11.64
N ASP A 165 -4.78 -19.48 -10.86
CA ASP A 165 -3.61 -18.60 -10.81
C ASP A 165 -2.63 -19.09 -9.72
N ASP A 166 -1.33 -18.90 -9.93
CA ASP A 166 -0.24 -19.19 -9.00
C ASP A 166 0.30 -17.91 -8.33
N ARG A 167 -0.49 -16.84 -8.37
CA ARG A 167 -0.15 -15.53 -7.86
C ARG A 167 -1.11 -15.05 -6.78
N LEU A 168 -0.57 -14.25 -5.87
CA LEU A 168 -1.33 -13.52 -4.87
C LEU A 168 -1.62 -12.12 -5.37
N HIS A 169 -2.90 -11.76 -5.49
CA HIS A 169 -3.34 -10.43 -5.90
C HIS A 169 -3.78 -9.60 -4.69
N CYS A 170 -3.83 -8.28 -4.86
CA CYS A 170 -4.26 -7.37 -3.81
C CYS A 170 -5.12 -6.23 -4.35
N SER A 171 -6.17 -5.85 -3.62
CA SER A 171 -6.91 -4.61 -3.84
C SER A 171 -6.80 -3.71 -2.60
N ALA A 172 -6.37 -2.47 -2.78
CA ALA A 172 -6.33 -1.47 -1.72
C ALA A 172 -7.52 -0.52 -1.78
N PHE A 173 -8.10 -0.23 -0.62
CA PHE A 173 -9.02 0.89 -0.43
C PHE A 173 -8.33 2.03 0.30
N MET A 174 -8.15 3.13 -0.42
CA MET A 174 -7.57 4.38 0.06
C MET A 174 -8.67 5.43 0.24
N ARG A 175 -8.76 6.00 1.45
CA ARG A 175 -9.60 7.18 1.74
C ARG A 175 -9.11 8.42 0.99
N ALA A 176 -7.80 8.54 0.82
CA ALA A 176 -7.20 9.61 0.07
C ALA A 176 -5.81 9.18 -0.43
N GLN A 177 -5.34 9.81 -1.50
CA GLN A 177 -3.98 9.67 -2.00
C GLN A 177 -3.52 11.03 -2.53
N ALA A 178 -2.37 11.50 -2.08
CA ALA A 178 -1.61 12.52 -2.78
C ALA A 178 -0.65 11.83 -3.74
N THR A 179 -0.54 12.26 -5.00
CA THR A 179 0.37 11.63 -5.97
C THR A 179 1.81 11.66 -5.47
N SER A 180 2.22 12.75 -4.82
CA SER A 180 3.55 12.87 -4.20
C SER A 180 3.85 11.81 -3.14
N ILE A 181 2.82 11.25 -2.47
CA ILE A 181 2.94 10.22 -1.42
C ILE A 181 2.75 8.80 -1.97
N PHE A 182 2.30 8.65 -3.22
CA PHE A 182 2.05 7.35 -3.83
C PHE A 182 3.28 6.42 -3.80
N PRO A 183 4.51 6.88 -4.12
CA PRO A 183 5.73 6.08 -3.98
C PRO A 183 5.88 5.34 -2.65
N LYS A 184 5.64 6.05 -1.53
CA LYS A 184 5.70 5.48 -0.19
C LYS A 184 4.67 4.37 0.01
N ASN A 185 3.43 4.63 -0.42
CA ASN A 185 2.32 3.71 -0.21
C ASN A 185 2.47 2.46 -1.08
N ILE A 186 2.87 2.61 -2.35
CA ILE A 186 3.04 1.47 -3.25
C ILE A 186 4.22 0.59 -2.85
N HIS A 187 5.31 1.19 -2.34
CA HIS A 187 6.43 0.43 -1.79
C HIS A 187 6.00 -0.38 -0.56
N LEU A 188 5.29 0.21 0.39
CA LEU A 188 4.76 -0.50 1.57
C LEU A 188 3.82 -1.65 1.19
N ILE A 189 2.89 -1.40 0.29
CA ILE A 189 1.88 -2.40 -0.14
C ILE A 189 2.55 -3.51 -0.94
N GLY A 190 3.47 -3.18 -1.84
CA GLY A 190 4.24 -4.13 -2.63
C GLY A 190 5.12 -5.04 -1.76
N THR A 191 5.85 -4.47 -0.80
CA THR A 191 6.65 -5.25 0.16
C THR A 191 5.77 -6.21 0.96
N LEU A 192 4.60 -5.74 1.42
CA LEU A 192 3.65 -6.56 2.16
C LEU A 192 3.08 -7.69 1.29
N LEU A 193 2.68 -7.38 0.05
CA LEU A 193 2.19 -8.36 -0.91
C LEU A 193 3.24 -9.44 -1.18
N GLY A 194 4.49 -9.04 -1.42
CA GLY A 194 5.61 -9.96 -1.60
C GLY A 194 5.86 -10.85 -0.39
N ALA A 195 5.83 -10.30 0.82
CA ALA A 195 6.04 -11.07 2.04
C ALA A 195 4.93 -12.09 2.32
N ILE A 196 3.67 -11.76 2.02
CA ILE A 196 2.54 -12.71 2.15
C ILE A 196 2.62 -13.77 1.04
N ALA A 197 2.88 -13.36 -0.20
CA ALA A 197 3.01 -14.29 -1.34
C ALA A 197 4.12 -15.32 -1.08
N GLN A 198 5.27 -14.89 -0.56
CA GLN A 198 6.38 -15.77 -0.18
C GLN A 198 5.96 -16.81 0.88
N GLN A 199 5.22 -16.41 1.91
CA GLN A 199 4.73 -17.33 2.94
C GLN A 199 3.69 -18.34 2.41
N LEU A 200 2.99 -18.01 1.33
CA LEU A 200 2.04 -18.88 0.65
C LEU A 200 2.69 -19.74 -0.45
N GLY A 201 3.96 -19.51 -0.78
CA GLY A 201 4.63 -20.17 -1.90
C GLY A 201 4.13 -19.70 -3.28
N LEU A 202 3.67 -18.45 -3.37
CA LEU A 202 3.11 -17.84 -4.58
C LEU A 202 3.98 -16.66 -5.05
N ALA A 203 3.80 -16.24 -6.30
CA ALA A 203 4.37 -15.00 -6.81
C ALA A 203 3.42 -13.80 -6.57
N PRO A 204 3.93 -12.55 -6.47
CA PRO A 204 3.08 -11.36 -6.50
C PRO A 204 2.32 -11.27 -7.83
N GLY A 205 1.01 -11.04 -7.73
CA GLY A 205 0.10 -10.78 -8.84
C GLY A 205 -0.19 -9.30 -9.02
N THR A 206 -1.36 -9.01 -9.58
CA THR A 206 -1.81 -7.63 -9.83
C THR A 206 -2.19 -6.91 -8.55
N TYR A 207 -2.09 -5.59 -8.59
CA TYR A 207 -2.56 -4.70 -7.54
C TYR A 207 -3.62 -3.73 -8.06
N VAL A 208 -4.80 -3.68 -7.41
CA VAL A 208 -5.84 -2.69 -7.69
C VAL A 208 -5.77 -1.58 -6.66
N HIS A 209 -5.66 -0.34 -7.12
CA HIS A 209 -5.61 0.85 -6.29
C HIS A 209 -6.90 1.64 -6.39
N PHE A 210 -7.76 1.54 -5.38
CA PHE A 210 -9.00 2.32 -5.29
C PHE A 210 -8.82 3.52 -4.36
N VAL A 211 -9.06 4.73 -4.86
CA VAL A 211 -8.89 5.98 -4.11
C VAL A 211 -10.16 6.82 -4.15
N THR A 212 -10.79 7.08 -2.99
CA THR A 212 -11.99 7.93 -2.97
C THR A 212 -11.67 9.41 -3.21
N THR A 213 -10.48 9.86 -2.83
CA THR A 213 -10.02 11.26 -3.01
C THR A 213 -8.56 11.31 -3.48
N LEU A 214 -8.33 11.56 -4.76
CA LEU A 214 -6.98 11.74 -5.32
C LEU A 214 -6.67 13.24 -5.47
N VAL A 215 -5.49 13.66 -5.00
CA VAL A 215 -4.97 15.04 -5.10
C VAL A 215 -3.51 15.00 -5.61
N HIS A 216 -3.01 16.12 -6.13
CA HIS A 216 -1.63 16.20 -6.64
C HIS A 216 -0.59 16.13 -5.50
N GLY A 217 -0.44 17.19 -4.73
CA GLY A 217 0.38 17.25 -3.52
C GLY A 217 -0.09 18.41 -2.66
N ARG A 218 -0.05 18.25 -1.33
CA ARG A 218 -0.21 19.35 -0.39
C ARG A 218 1.13 19.66 0.26
#